data_AF-A0A1Y0IHH2-F1
#
_entry.id   AF-A0A1Y0IHH2-F1
#
_cell.length_a   1.000
_cell.length_b   1.000
_cell.length_c   1.000
_cell.angle_alpha   90.00
_cell.angle_beta   90.00
_cell.angle_gamma   90.00
#
_symmetry.space_group_name_H-M   'P 1'
#
loop_
_entity.id
_entity.type
_entity.pdbx_description
1 polymer ?
#
loop_
_entity_poly.entity_id
_entity_poly.type
_entity_poly.pdbx_seq_one_letter_code
_entity_poly.pdbx_strand_id
1 'polypeptide(L)'
;MDYILVVAALYNLIGAFTIWFQDLPNSYDGNEITAQLMQFKIFTGGTAFIFGLVYLYVFFVPSLAIPLLVFGVALKTWSFISCFISFKKYNFPKSELIKVGIGNLIFAVLFLAYLLAQASGT
;
A
#
# COMPACT_ATOMS: atom_id res chain seq x y z
N MET A 1 -0.75 17.58 -11.29
CA MET A 1 -1.22 16.62 -10.27
C MET A 1 -0.52 15.27 -10.39
N ASP A 2 0.01 14.91 -11.56
CA ASP A 2 0.47 13.56 -11.89
C ASP A 2 1.66 13.05 -11.06
N TYR A 3 2.48 13.95 -10.54
CA TYR A 3 3.59 13.59 -9.65
C TYR A 3 3.16 12.84 -8.38
N ILE A 4 1.88 12.91 -7.97
CA ILE A 4 1.38 12.08 -6.88
C ILE A 4 1.54 10.58 -7.17
N LEU A 5 1.49 10.18 -8.44
CA LEU A 5 1.64 8.79 -8.86
C LEU A 5 3.08 8.31 -8.64
N VAL A 6 4.06 9.18 -8.91
CA VAL A 6 5.48 8.92 -8.64
C VAL A 6 5.72 8.83 -7.14
N VAL A 7 5.18 9.76 -6.35
CA VAL A 7 5.32 9.72 -4.89
C VAL A 7 4.65 8.48 -4.30
N ALA A 8 3.46 8.11 -4.78
CA ALA A 8 2.76 6.91 -4.36
C ALA A 8 3.51 5.64 -4.76
N ALA A 9 4.15 5.64 -5.94
CA ALA A 9 4.99 4.54 -6.37
C ALA A 9 6.19 4.34 -5.44
N LEU A 10 6.92 5.42 -5.14
CA LEU A 10 8.06 5.37 -4.22
C LEU A 10 7.62 4.89 -2.84
N TYR A 11 6.52 5.40 -2.30
CA TYR A 11 5.95 4.95 -1.03
C TYR A 11 5.68 3.44 -1.03
N ASN A 12 5.04 2.92 -2.08
CA ASN A 12 4.73 1.51 -2.22
C ASN A 12 5.99 0.63 -2.40
N LEU A 13 6.97 1.07 -3.18
CA LEU A 13 8.23 0.35 -3.39
C LEU A 13 9.05 0.28 -2.10
N ILE A 14 9.19 1.40 -1.39
CA ILE A 14 9.85 1.43 -0.08
C ILE A 14 9.13 0.50 0.89
N GLY A 15 7.79 0.52 0.90
CA GLY A 15 6.98 -0.42 1.69
C GLY A 15 7.25 -1.88 1.35
N ALA A 16 7.29 -2.22 0.06
CA ALA A 16 7.57 -3.57 -0.41
C ALA A 16 8.94 -4.09 0.06
N PHE A 17 9.99 -3.30 -0.16
CA PHE A 17 11.34 -3.66 0.28
C PHE A 17 11.45 -3.74 1.80
N THR A 18 10.79 -2.84 2.53
CA THR A 18 10.74 -2.93 4.00
C THR A 18 10.12 -4.25 4.44
N ILE A 19 9.00 -4.67 3.84
CA ILE A 19 8.32 -5.92 4.19
C ILE A 19 9.20 -7.14 3.87
N TRP A 20 9.85 -7.17 2.71
CA TRP A 20 10.68 -8.31 2.31
C TRP A 20 11.94 -8.47 3.18
N PHE A 21 12.58 -7.36 3.55
CA PHE A 21 13.84 -7.37 4.28
C PHE A 21 13.71 -7.18 5.80
N GLN A 22 12.50 -7.03 6.33
CA GLN A 22 12.28 -7.01 7.77
C GLN A 22 12.61 -8.39 8.37
N ASP A 23 13.39 -8.45 9.43
CA ASP A 23 13.71 -9.72 10.08
C ASP A 23 12.47 -10.40 10.68
N LEU A 24 12.45 -11.72 10.68
CA LEU A 24 11.46 -12.49 11.43
C LEU A 24 11.86 -12.50 12.91
N PRO A 25 10.91 -12.41 13.86
CA PRO A 25 11.22 -12.56 15.26
C PRO A 25 11.86 -13.93 15.51
N ASN A 26 13.00 -13.97 16.22
CA ASN A 26 13.76 -15.18 16.57
C ASN A 26 12.97 -16.20 17.42
N SER A 27 11.72 -15.91 17.79
CA SER A 27 10.91 -16.68 18.74
C SER A 27 10.01 -17.75 18.09
N TYR A 28 10.04 -17.92 16.77
CA TYR A 28 9.19 -18.86 16.05
C TYR A 28 9.95 -20.14 15.66
N ASP A 29 10.11 -21.06 16.61
CA ASP A 29 10.71 -22.39 16.41
C ASP A 29 9.82 -23.37 15.60
N GLY A 30 8.68 -22.92 15.08
CA GLY A 30 7.79 -23.73 14.25
C GLY A 30 7.95 -23.42 12.77
N ASN A 31 8.50 -24.36 12.00
CA ASN A 31 8.68 -24.26 10.53
C ASN A 31 7.40 -23.78 9.81
N GLU A 32 6.22 -24.24 10.25
CA GLU A 32 4.94 -23.85 9.66
C GLU A 32 4.55 -22.38 9.89
N ILE A 33 4.73 -21.86 11.10
CA ILE A 33 4.37 -20.45 11.41
C ILE A 33 5.31 -19.52 10.65
N THR A 34 6.59 -19.85 10.61
CA THR A 34 7.61 -19.12 9.85
C THR A 34 7.29 -19.15 8.34
N ALA A 35 6.87 -20.30 7.79
CA ALA A 35 6.49 -20.41 6.38
C ALA A 35 5.24 -19.56 6.06
N GLN A 36 4.21 -19.59 6.91
CA GLN A 36 3.02 -18.76 6.73
C GLN A 36 3.36 -17.26 6.77
N LEU A 37 4.15 -16.83 7.75
CA LEU A 37 4.62 -15.45 7.86
C LEU A 37 5.40 -15.02 6.61
N MET A 38 6.29 -15.87 6.10
CA MET A 38 7.04 -15.59 4.88
C MET A 38 6.14 -15.52 3.64
N GLN A 39 5.15 -16.40 3.51
CA GLN A 39 4.16 -16.31 2.43
C GLN A 39 3.39 -14.98 2.49
N PHE A 40 2.94 -14.57 3.69
CA PHE A 40 2.27 -13.28 3.88
C PHE A 40 3.18 -12.12 3.50
N LYS A 41 4.45 -12.10 3.95
CA LYS A 41 5.42 -11.05 3.61
C LYS A 41 5.67 -10.97 2.11
N ILE A 42 5.89 -12.10 1.45
CA ILE A 42 6.12 -12.15 0.00
C ILE A 42 4.90 -11.63 -0.75
N PHE A 43 3.70 -12.06 -0.37
CA PHE A 43 2.46 -11.65 -1.03
C PHE A 43 2.13 -10.17 -0.80
N THR A 44 2.18 -9.70 0.45
CA THR A 44 1.90 -8.29 0.77
C THR A 44 2.97 -7.37 0.20
N GLY A 45 4.25 -7.72 0.31
CA GLY A 45 5.35 -6.98 -0.32
C GLY A 45 5.24 -6.96 -1.85
N GLY A 46 4.91 -8.10 -2.46
CA GLY A 46 4.67 -8.20 -3.91
C GLY A 46 3.49 -7.37 -4.39
N THR A 47 2.40 -7.34 -3.61
CA THR A 47 1.25 -6.47 -3.89
C THR A 47 1.68 -5.00 -3.87
N ALA A 48 2.37 -4.56 -2.82
CA ALA A 48 2.88 -3.20 -2.72
C ALA A 48 3.82 -2.86 -3.91
N PHE A 49 4.74 -3.76 -4.24
CA PHE A 49 5.67 -3.60 -5.36
C PHE A 49 4.95 -3.44 -6.70
N ILE A 50 4.01 -4.34 -7.03
CA ILE A 50 3.24 -4.29 -8.27
C ILE A 50 2.42 -3.01 -8.35
N PHE A 51 1.75 -2.59 -7.27
CA PHE A 51 1.04 -1.31 -7.28
C PHE A 51 1.98 -0.12 -7.44
N GLY A 52 3.21 -0.20 -6.90
CA GLY A 52 4.24 0.79 -7.18
C GLY A 52 4.57 0.91 -8.67
N LEU A 53 4.75 -0.23 -9.35
CA LEU A 53 4.96 -0.26 -10.80
C LEU A 53 3.74 0.22 -11.59
N VAL A 54 2.54 -0.15 -11.15
CA VAL A 54 1.28 0.31 -11.78
C VAL A 54 1.16 1.82 -11.71
N TYR A 55 1.47 2.46 -10.58
CA TYR A 55 1.41 3.92 -10.49
C TYR A 55 2.45 4.61 -11.36
N LEU A 56 3.67 4.06 -11.46
CA LEU A 56 4.67 4.55 -12.44
C LEU A 56 4.18 4.36 -13.88
N TYR A 57 3.58 3.22 -14.19
CA TYR A 57 3.06 2.96 -15.53
C TYR A 57 1.92 3.92 -15.89
N VAL A 58 0.97 4.15 -14.99
CA VAL A 58 -0.13 5.12 -15.16
C VAL A 58 0.39 6.53 -15.35
N PHE A 59 1.51 6.90 -14.71
CA PHE A 59 2.16 8.19 -14.92
C PHE A 59 2.59 8.38 -16.39
N PHE A 60 3.07 7.32 -17.06
CA PHE A 60 3.42 7.37 -18.48
C PHE A 60 2.24 7.11 -19.42
N VAL A 61 1.19 6.43 -18.95
CA VAL A 61 0.00 6.06 -19.74
C VAL A 61 -1.28 6.51 -19.00
N PRO A 62 -1.61 7.82 -19.00
CA PRO A 62 -2.70 8.36 -18.18
C PRO A 62 -4.10 7.87 -18.59
N SER A 63 -4.26 7.35 -19.81
CA SER A 63 -5.54 6.79 -20.31
C SER A 63 -6.03 5.58 -19.50
N LEU A 64 -5.13 4.92 -18.77
CA LEU A 64 -5.46 3.77 -17.92
C LEU A 64 -5.65 4.15 -16.44
N ALA A 65 -5.59 5.44 -16.11
CA ALA A 65 -5.63 5.91 -14.72
C ALA A 65 -6.92 5.52 -14.01
N ILE A 66 -8.08 5.69 -14.65
CA ILE A 66 -9.38 5.47 -14.01
C ILE A 66 -9.53 4.04 -13.43
N PRO A 67 -9.45 2.96 -14.23
CA PRO A 67 -9.63 1.62 -13.68
C PRO A 67 -8.55 1.28 -12.64
N LEU A 68 -7.29 1.64 -12.89
CA LEU A 68 -6.17 1.25 -12.03
C LEU A 68 -6.13 2.02 -10.71
N LEU A 69 -6.49 3.30 -10.70
CA LEU A 69 -6.53 4.12 -9.49
C LEU A 69 -7.77 3.83 -8.64
N VAL A 70 -8.91 3.45 -9.22
CA VAL A 70 -10.06 2.99 -8.43
C VAL A 70 -9.69 1.75 -7.60
N PHE A 71 -9.02 0.77 -8.22
CA PHE A 71 -8.46 -0.37 -7.48
C PHE A 71 -7.43 0.07 -6.43
N GLY A 72 -6.55 1.00 -6.79
CA GLY A 72 -5.58 1.58 -5.86
C GLY A 72 -6.24 2.23 -4.63
N VAL A 73 -7.30 3.02 -4.83
CA VAL A 73 -8.08 3.65 -3.74
C VAL A 73 -8.70 2.60 -2.84
N ALA A 74 -9.36 1.58 -3.43
CA ALA A 74 -10.00 0.52 -2.66
C ALA A 74 -9.00 -0.23 -1.78
N LEU A 75 -7.86 -0.64 -2.34
CA LEU A 75 -6.83 -1.36 -1.58
C LEU A 75 -6.15 -0.49 -0.51
N LYS A 76 -5.89 0.78 -0.81
CA LYS A 76 -5.31 1.72 0.17
C LYS A 76 -6.28 1.99 1.32
N THR A 77 -7.57 2.11 1.02
CA THR A 77 -8.63 2.25 2.03
C THR A 77 -8.74 0.98 2.88
N TRP A 78 -8.68 -0.19 2.25
CA TRP A 78 -8.67 -1.47 2.96
C TRP A 78 -7.45 -1.61 3.87
N SER A 79 -6.27 -1.18 3.42
CA SER A 79 -5.06 -1.14 4.25
C SER A 79 -5.21 -0.24 5.49
N PHE A 80 -5.86 0.92 5.36
CA PHE A 80 -6.19 1.76 6.51
C PHE A 80 -7.16 1.05 7.47
N ILE A 81 -8.26 0.48 6.95
CA ILE A 81 -9.26 -0.22 7.75
C ILE A 81 -8.64 -1.38 8.51
N SER A 82 -7.82 -2.20 7.85
CA SER A 82 -7.16 -3.34 8.49
C SER A 82 -6.19 -2.87 9.58
N CYS A 83 -5.37 -1.85 9.33
CA CYS A 83 -4.49 -1.28 10.37
C CYS A 83 -5.28 -0.71 11.55
N PHE A 84 -6.41 -0.05 11.30
CA PHE A 84 -7.26 0.53 12.35
C PHE A 84 -7.91 -0.57 13.21
N ILE A 85 -8.42 -1.63 12.60
CA ILE A 85 -8.94 -2.80 13.31
C ILE A 85 -7.82 -3.44 14.15
N SER A 86 -6.63 -3.62 13.56
CA SER A 86 -5.45 -4.14 14.23
C SER A 86 -5.04 -3.30 15.45
N PHE A 87 -5.07 -1.98 15.31
CA PHE A 87 -4.79 -1.05 16.40
C PHE A 87 -5.80 -1.16 17.54
N LYS A 88 -7.09 -1.30 17.21
CA LYS A 88 -8.16 -1.37 18.22
C LYS A 88 -8.26 -2.71 18.93
N LYS A 89 -7.92 -3.82 18.26
CA LYS A 89 -8.19 -5.18 18.76
C LYS A 89 -6.95 -6.00 19.11
N TYR A 90 -5.80 -5.70 18.52
CA TYR A 90 -4.63 -6.59 18.55
C TYR A 90 -3.34 -5.88 19.00
N ASN A 91 -3.45 -4.75 19.71
CA ASN A 91 -2.30 -3.97 20.20
C ASN A 91 -1.30 -3.58 19.10
N PHE A 92 -1.79 -3.35 17.87
CA PHE A 92 -0.93 -2.95 16.77
C PHE A 92 -0.22 -1.63 17.10
N PRO A 93 1.10 -1.49 16.83
CA PRO A 93 1.84 -0.29 17.21
C PRO A 93 1.25 0.97 16.59
N LYS A 94 1.15 2.05 17.37
CA LYS A 94 0.68 3.35 16.87
C LYS A 94 1.56 3.87 15.72
N SER A 95 2.87 3.63 15.78
CA SER A 95 3.82 3.96 14.71
C SER A 95 3.45 3.27 13.39
N GLU A 96 3.07 1.99 13.44
CA GLU A 96 2.66 1.23 12.26
C GLU A 96 1.29 1.66 11.74
N LEU A 97 0.34 2.02 12.63
CA LEU A 97 -0.93 2.61 12.20
C LEU A 97 -0.70 3.91 11.42
N ILE A 98 0.20 4.78 11.89
CA ILE A 98 0.52 6.04 11.21
C ILE A 98 1.21 5.75 9.88
N LYS A 99 2.28 4.95 9.91
CA LYS A 99 3.10 4.67 8.73
C LYS A 99 2.30 3.95 7.65
N VAL A 100 1.65 2.84 7.97
CA VAL A 100 0.96 1.99 6.99
C VAL A 100 -0.49 2.43 6.79
N GLY A 101 -1.24 2.61 7.87
CA GLY A 101 -2.67 2.91 7.78
C GLY A 101 -2.93 4.32 7.28
N ILE A 102 -2.50 5.33 8.03
CA ILE A 102 -2.74 6.74 7.70
C ILE A 102 -2.01 7.11 6.40
N GLY A 103 -0.78 6.63 6.21
CA GLY A 103 -0.05 6.81 4.95
C GLY A 103 -0.84 6.35 3.73
N ASN A 104 -1.41 5.14 3.77
CA ASN A 104 -2.26 4.66 2.67
C ASN A 104 -3.57 5.44 2.53
N LEU A 105 -4.20 5.87 3.62
CA LEU A 105 -5.40 6.71 3.57
C LEU A 105 -5.13 8.05 2.84
N ILE A 106 -4.00 8.69 3.13
CA ILE A 106 -3.60 9.94 2.45
C ILE A 106 -3.53 9.71 0.94
N PHE A 107 -2.85 8.66 0.49
CA PHE A 107 -2.78 8.36 -0.94
C PHE A 107 -4.13 7.95 -1.55
N ALA A 108 -5.02 7.30 -0.80
CA ALA A 108 -6.38 7.03 -1.26
C ALA A 108 -7.15 8.34 -1.53
N VAL A 109 -7.07 9.31 -0.62
CA VAL A 109 -7.69 10.63 -0.80
C VAL A 109 -7.06 11.39 -1.96
N LEU A 110 -5.73 11.36 -2.10
CA LEU A 110 -5.04 12.01 -3.22
C LEU A 110 -5.40 11.39 -4.57
N PHE A 111 -5.56 10.07 -4.65
CA PHE A 111 -6.02 9.40 -5.87
C PHE A 111 -7.47 9.73 -6.20
N LEU A 112 -8.34 9.82 -5.20
CA LEU A 112 -9.71 10.31 -5.42
C LEU A 112 -9.70 11.75 -5.95
N ALA A 113 -8.90 12.63 -5.36
CA ALA A 113 -8.77 14.01 -5.83
C ALA A 113 -8.25 14.08 -7.28
N TYR A 114 -7.27 13.25 -7.62
CA TYR A 114 -6.76 13.12 -8.99
C TYR A 114 -7.84 12.66 -9.97
N LEU A 115 -8.59 11.62 -9.63
CA LEU A 115 -9.67 11.11 -10.48
C LEU A 115 -10.77 12.15 -10.70
N LEU A 116 -11.11 12.89 -9.64
CA LEU A 116 -12.09 13.98 -9.73
C LEU A 116 -11.59 15.12 -10.61
N ALA A 117 -10.33 15.55 -10.46
CA ALA A 117 -9.73 16.59 -11.30
C ALA A 117 -9.70 16.19 -12.79
N GLN A 118 -9.33 14.94 -13.07
CA GLN A 118 -9.31 14.41 -14.43
C GLN A 118 -10.72 14.35 -15.03
N ALA A 119 -11.74 14.00 -14.22
CA ALA A 119 -13.14 14.00 -14.64
C ALA A 119 -13.69 15.41 -14.89
N SER A 120 -13.21 16.44 -14.17
CA SER A 120 -13.59 17.84 -14.38
C SER A 120 -12.82 18.55 -15.50
N GLY A 121 -11.85 17.88 -16.15
CA GLY A 121 -11.05 18.46 -17.22
C GLY A 121 -10.07 19.56 -16.77
N THR A 122 -9.68 19.53 -15.50
CA THR A 122 -8.78 20.49 -14.83
C THR A 122 -7.50 19.82 -14.38
#